data_AF-A0A951F798-F1
#
_entry.id   AF-A0A951F798-F1
#
_cell.length_a   1.000
_cell.length_b   1.000
_cell.length_c   1.000
_cell.angle_alpha   90.00
_cell.angle_beta   90.00
_cell.angle_gamma   90.00
#
_symmetry.space_group_name_H-M   'P 1'
#
loop_
_entity.id
_entity.type
_entity.pdbx_description
1 polymer ?
#
loop_
_entity_poly.entity_id
_entity_poly.type
_entity_poly.pdbx_seq_one_letter_code
_entity_poly.pdbx_strand_id
1 'polypeptide(L)'
;MATLPATIRGIRQRLSQTMTEFAESLGTDQSTISRYESGQLVPSKTVLILLFLLACEEERGAIRDAMGDVSEASLLARYGRVEDELKGLPKHFDASRLQFAEESAAIVSSKEPIEPALAELLKLYRAHARNRKLRQALAQMLPYFEFVAGQER
;
A
#
# COMPACT_ATOMS: atom_id res chain seq x y z
N MET A 1 11.35 8.83 -26.33
CA MET A 1 10.76 8.03 -25.24
C MET A 1 11.16 8.68 -23.92
N ALA A 2 10.23 8.86 -22.98
CA ALA A 2 10.56 9.42 -21.67
C ALA A 2 11.44 8.43 -20.88
N THR A 3 12.45 8.93 -20.18
CA THR A 3 13.33 8.08 -19.34
C THR A 3 12.66 7.81 -18.00
N LEU A 4 13.00 6.68 -17.36
CA LEU A 4 12.44 6.32 -16.04
C LEU A 4 12.53 7.48 -15.01
N PRO A 5 13.66 8.20 -14.84
CA PRO A 5 13.72 9.34 -13.92
C PRO A 5 12.75 10.47 -14.27
N ALA A 6 12.61 10.78 -15.56
CA ALA A 6 11.69 11.82 -16.04
C ALA A 6 10.23 11.41 -15.83
N THR A 7 9.91 10.12 -16.03
CA THR A 7 8.58 9.56 -15.77
C THR A 7 8.23 9.61 -14.28
N ILE A 8 9.17 9.24 -13.39
CA ILE A 8 8.97 9.32 -11.93
C ILE A 8 8.66 10.76 -11.50
N ARG A 9 9.44 11.72 -12.01
CA ARG A 9 9.19 13.15 -11.77
C ARG A 9 7.83 13.60 -12.32
N GLY A 10 7.47 13.13 -13.51
CA GLY A 10 6.20 13.44 -14.17
C GLY A 10 5.00 12.99 -13.34
N ILE A 11 5.02 11.75 -12.84
CA ILE A 11 3.98 11.21 -11.95
C ILE A 11 3.82 12.12 -10.73
N ARG A 12 4.92 12.43 -10.03
CA ARG A 12 4.87 13.29 -8.84
C ARG A 12 4.29 14.67 -9.14
N GLN A 13 4.74 15.31 -10.22
CA GLN A 13 4.25 16.63 -10.62
C GLN A 13 2.78 16.62 -10.99
N ARG A 14 2.32 15.60 -11.72
CA ARG A 14 0.90 15.41 -12.07
C ARG A 14 0.03 15.22 -10.84
N LEU A 15 0.53 14.51 -9.83
CA LEU A 15 -0.15 14.34 -8.54
C LEU A 15 -0.07 15.58 -7.64
N SER A 16 0.60 16.66 -8.08
CA SER A 16 0.85 17.88 -7.31
C SER A 16 1.54 17.64 -5.96
N GLN A 17 2.41 16.63 -5.89
CA GLN A 17 3.09 16.27 -4.65
C GLN A 17 4.50 16.86 -4.56
N THR A 18 4.88 17.26 -3.35
CA THR A 18 6.28 17.50 -2.99
C THR A 18 7.06 16.19 -2.98
N MET A 19 8.40 16.26 -2.99
CA MET A 19 9.23 15.06 -2.94
C MET A 19 9.02 14.28 -1.63
N THR A 20 8.72 14.97 -0.53
CA THR A 20 8.44 14.36 0.77
C THR A 20 7.11 13.60 0.75
N GLU A 21 6.02 14.22 0.32
CA GLU A 21 4.70 13.57 0.23
C GLU A 21 4.72 12.38 -0.74
N PHE A 22 5.49 12.48 -1.81
CA PHE A 22 5.67 11.38 -2.75
C PHE A 22 6.51 10.24 -2.15
N ALA A 23 7.51 10.56 -1.34
CA ALA A 23 8.30 9.58 -0.62
C ALA A 23 7.44 8.81 0.39
N GLU A 24 6.59 9.52 1.14
CA GLU A 24 5.60 8.93 2.06
C GLU A 24 4.64 7.99 1.30
N SER A 25 4.16 8.41 0.12
CA SER A 25 3.29 7.60 -0.74
C SER A 25 3.95 6.30 -1.23
N LEU A 26 5.28 6.29 -1.31
CA LEU A 26 6.09 5.16 -1.78
C LEU A 26 6.77 4.39 -0.63
N GLY A 27 6.55 4.79 0.63
CA GLY A 27 7.19 4.18 1.81
C GLY A 27 8.72 4.33 1.80
N THR A 28 9.23 5.47 1.37
CA THR A 28 10.67 5.76 1.30
C THR A 28 10.99 7.18 1.78
N ASP A 29 12.28 7.55 1.75
CA ASP A 29 12.75 8.86 2.16
C ASP A 29 12.81 9.86 0.99
N GLN A 30 12.65 11.14 1.30
CA GLN A 30 12.76 12.24 0.32
C GLN A 30 14.08 12.20 -0.47
N SER A 31 15.19 11.85 0.20
CA SER A 31 16.51 11.76 -0.42
C SER A 31 16.58 10.63 -1.46
N THR A 32 15.85 9.55 -1.24
CA THR A 32 15.72 8.42 -2.17
C THR A 32 14.93 8.84 -3.42
N ILE A 33 13.84 9.60 -3.26
CA ILE A 33 13.08 10.17 -4.39
C ILE A 33 13.95 11.10 -5.23
N SER A 34 14.79 11.93 -4.60
CA SER A 34 15.73 12.79 -5.32
C SER A 34 16.73 12.01 -6.18
N ARG A 35 17.23 10.89 -5.67
CA ARG A 35 18.12 10.00 -6.43
C ARG A 35 17.40 9.26 -7.55
N TYR A 36 16.13 8.90 -7.37
CA TYR A 36 15.31 8.33 -8.44
C TYR A 36 15.09 9.32 -9.59
N GLU A 37 14.66 10.55 -9.28
CA GLU A 37 14.37 11.58 -10.29
C GLU A 37 15.61 12.13 -11.01
N SER A 38 16.78 11.96 -10.42
CA SER A 38 18.07 12.30 -11.05
C SER A 38 18.70 11.11 -11.79
N GLY A 39 18.13 9.91 -11.66
CA GLY A 39 18.68 8.68 -12.24
C GLY A 39 19.94 8.15 -11.54
N GLN A 40 20.29 8.69 -10.37
CA GLN A 40 21.41 8.22 -9.56
C GLN A 40 21.14 6.89 -8.86
N LEU A 41 19.85 6.54 -8.70
CA LEU A 41 19.42 5.29 -8.09
C LEU A 41 18.29 4.68 -8.91
N VAL A 42 18.36 3.38 -9.15
CA VAL A 42 17.28 2.63 -9.80
C VAL A 42 16.30 2.14 -8.71
N PRO A 43 14.99 2.37 -8.84
CA PRO A 43 14.02 1.89 -7.86
C PRO A 43 13.98 0.36 -7.79
N SER A 44 13.68 -0.18 -6.60
CA SER A 44 13.46 -1.61 -6.42
C SER A 44 12.18 -2.07 -7.13
N LYS A 45 12.04 -3.38 -7.36
CA LYS A 45 10.82 -3.96 -7.98
C LYS A 45 9.53 -3.55 -7.24
N THR A 46 9.55 -3.52 -5.92
CA THR A 46 8.40 -3.07 -5.12
C THR A 46 8.04 -1.62 -5.42
N VAL A 47 9.04 -0.73 -5.47
CA VAL A 47 8.82 0.69 -5.77
C VAL A 47 8.35 0.87 -7.22
N LEU A 48 8.89 0.10 -8.16
CA LEU A 48 8.43 0.12 -9.56
C LEU A 48 6.96 -0.29 -9.69
N ILE A 49 6.50 -1.29 -8.92
CA ILE A 49 5.09 -1.68 -8.89
C ILE A 49 4.23 -0.54 -8.34
N LEU A 50 4.65 0.13 -7.26
CA LEU A 50 3.91 1.27 -6.71
C LEU A 50 3.84 2.45 -7.70
N LEU A 51 4.96 2.78 -8.33
CA LEU A 51 5.02 3.79 -9.40
C LEU A 51 4.09 3.42 -10.55
N PHE A 52 4.06 2.15 -10.94
CA PHE A 52 3.18 1.65 -11.99
C PHE A 52 1.70 1.84 -11.66
N LEU A 53 1.30 1.61 -10.42
CA LEU A 53 -0.08 1.81 -9.95
C LEU A 53 -0.45 3.30 -9.86
N LEU A 54 0.51 4.18 -9.61
CA LEU A 54 0.29 5.63 -9.58
C LEU A 54 0.32 6.27 -10.98
N ALA A 55 0.89 5.58 -11.97
CA ALA A 55 1.08 6.06 -13.34
C ALA A 55 -0.21 6.03 -14.17
N CYS A 56 -0.43 7.07 -14.97
CA CYS A 56 -1.41 7.04 -16.06
C CYS A 56 -0.89 6.23 -17.25
N GLU A 57 -1.74 5.95 -18.24
CA GLU A 57 -1.40 5.05 -19.35
C GLU A 57 -0.13 5.49 -20.11
N GLU A 58 0.02 6.79 -20.31
CA GLU A 58 1.15 7.39 -21.03
C GLU A 58 2.48 7.29 -20.24
N GLU A 59 2.41 7.18 -18.92
CA GLU A 59 3.58 7.10 -18.01
C GLU A 59 4.06 5.66 -17.82
N ARG A 60 3.21 4.65 -18.05
CA ARG A 60 3.50 3.24 -17.76
C ARG A 60 4.61 2.63 -18.61
N GLY A 61 4.90 3.19 -19.79
CA GLY A 61 5.90 2.65 -20.72
C GLY A 61 7.28 2.47 -20.08
N ALA A 62 7.86 3.56 -19.57
CA ALA A 62 9.21 3.53 -18.98
C ALA A 62 9.29 2.69 -17.70
N ILE A 63 8.20 2.58 -16.94
CA ILE A 63 8.13 1.78 -15.71
C ILE A 63 8.06 0.29 -16.05
N ARG A 64 7.26 -0.07 -17.06
CA ARG A 64 7.16 -1.44 -17.58
C ARG A 64 8.53 -1.94 -18.04
N ASP A 65 9.25 -1.12 -18.80
CA ASP A 65 10.59 -1.47 -19.29
C ASP A 65 11.55 -1.72 -18.12
N ALA A 66 11.45 -0.94 -17.04
CA ALA A 66 12.26 -1.10 -15.83
C ALA A 66 11.86 -2.31 -14.95
N MET A 67 10.60 -2.75 -15.01
CA MET A 67 10.11 -3.89 -14.24
C MET A 67 10.57 -5.25 -14.78
N GLY A 68 10.91 -5.33 -16.08
CA GLY A 68 11.27 -6.58 -16.75
C GLY A 68 10.06 -7.51 -16.89
N ASP A 69 10.22 -8.79 -16.51
CA ASP A 69 9.24 -9.87 -16.76
C ASP A 69 7.94 -9.81 -15.93
N VAL A 70 7.66 -8.70 -15.25
CA VAL A 70 6.45 -8.58 -14.42
C VAL A 70 5.25 -8.29 -15.32
N SER A 71 4.29 -9.21 -15.35
CA SER A 71 3.05 -9.06 -16.11
C SER A 71 2.18 -7.92 -15.57
N GLU A 72 2.03 -6.85 -16.36
CA GLU A 72 1.08 -5.76 -16.11
C GLU A 72 -0.34 -6.28 -15.87
N ALA A 73 -0.81 -7.21 -16.71
CA ALA A 73 -2.14 -7.79 -16.59
C ALA A 73 -2.33 -8.47 -15.22
N SER A 74 -1.29 -9.12 -14.69
CA SER A 74 -1.33 -9.74 -13.36
C SER A 74 -1.34 -8.71 -12.24
N LEU A 75 -0.60 -7.60 -12.38
CA LEU A 75 -0.63 -6.50 -11.42
C LEU A 75 -1.98 -5.80 -11.41
N LEU A 76 -2.54 -5.46 -12.56
CA LEU A 76 -3.85 -4.82 -12.67
C LEU A 76 -4.99 -5.77 -12.26
N ALA A 77 -4.88 -7.08 -12.51
CA ALA A 77 -5.86 -8.04 -11.98
C ALA A 77 -5.84 -8.11 -10.44
N ARG A 78 -4.64 -7.99 -9.84
CA ARG A 78 -4.43 -8.06 -8.39
C ARG A 78 -4.72 -6.75 -7.66
N TYR A 79 -4.39 -5.62 -8.28
CA TYR A 79 -4.39 -4.29 -7.67
C TYR A 79 -5.29 -3.27 -8.38
N GLY A 80 -5.87 -3.59 -9.54
CA GLY A 80 -6.77 -2.69 -10.27
C GLY A 80 -8.06 -2.35 -9.50
N ARG A 81 -8.46 -3.22 -8.56
CA ARG A 81 -9.53 -2.91 -7.59
C ARG A 81 -9.05 -2.09 -6.39
N VAL A 82 -7.74 -2.08 -6.15
CA VAL A 82 -7.12 -1.36 -5.04
C VAL A 82 -7.07 0.13 -5.34
N GLU A 83 -6.96 0.55 -6.60
CA GLU A 83 -6.96 1.98 -6.95
C GLU A 83 -8.29 2.68 -6.60
N ASP A 84 -9.43 2.03 -6.85
CA ASP A 84 -10.76 2.51 -6.44
C ASP A 84 -10.95 2.46 -4.92
N GLU A 85 -10.42 1.43 -4.26
CA GLU A 85 -10.45 1.30 -2.80
C GLU A 85 -9.55 2.35 -2.11
N LEU A 86 -8.37 2.66 -2.67
CA LEU A 86 -7.42 3.66 -2.18
C LEU A 86 -7.94 5.09 -2.39
N LYS A 87 -8.59 5.38 -3.52
CA LYS A 87 -9.27 6.67 -3.77
C LYS A 87 -10.39 6.96 -2.77
N GLY A 88 -11.00 5.91 -2.21
CA GLY A 88 -12.04 5.98 -1.18
C GLY A 88 -11.52 5.99 0.26
N LEU A 89 -10.23 5.78 0.50
CA LEU A 89 -9.67 5.87 1.84
C LEU A 89 -9.61 7.33 2.30
N PRO A 90 -9.96 7.61 3.57
CA PRO A 90 -9.71 8.92 4.17
C PRO A 90 -8.26 9.34 3.93
N LYS A 91 -8.06 10.51 3.31
CA LYS A 91 -6.73 11.14 3.12
C LYS A 91 -6.01 11.46 4.43
N HIS A 92 -6.72 11.36 5.56
CA HIS A 92 -6.12 11.51 6.87
C HIS A 92 -5.43 10.24 7.32
N PHE A 93 -4.11 10.38 7.43
CA PHE A 93 -3.24 9.54 8.22
C PHE A 93 -3.71 9.63 9.68
N ASP A 94 -4.24 8.54 10.23
CA ASP A 94 -4.50 8.41 11.66
C ASP A 94 -3.40 7.49 12.21
N ALA A 95 -2.75 7.88 13.31
CA ALA A 95 -1.71 7.12 13.98
C ALA A 95 -2.14 5.65 14.22
N SER A 96 -3.43 5.43 14.44
CA SER A 96 -4.04 4.10 14.61
C SER A 96 -3.86 3.18 13.38
N ARG A 97 -3.85 3.75 12.16
CA ARG A 97 -3.65 3.00 10.91
C ARG A 97 -2.18 2.70 10.63
N LEU A 98 -1.28 3.61 10.99
CA LEU A 98 0.15 3.37 10.90
C LEU A 98 0.54 2.24 11.86
N GLN A 99 0.09 2.33 13.11
CA GLN A 99 0.32 1.31 14.12
C GLN A 99 -0.21 -0.06 13.66
N PHE A 100 -1.43 -0.10 13.11
CA PHE A 100 -1.97 -1.34 12.54
C PHE A 100 -1.10 -1.89 11.39
N ALA A 101 -0.60 -1.04 10.51
CA ALA A 101 0.26 -1.45 9.40
C ALA A 101 1.62 -1.97 9.88
N GLU A 102 2.22 -1.31 10.88
CA GLU A 102 3.47 -1.72 11.53
C GLU A 102 3.32 -3.06 12.26
N GLU A 103 2.26 -3.23 13.05
CA GLU A 103 1.96 -4.49 13.74
C GLU A 103 1.67 -5.63 12.75
N SER A 104 0.90 -5.36 11.69
CA SER A 104 0.65 -6.33 10.62
C SER A 104 1.95 -6.73 9.91
N ALA A 105 2.85 -5.78 9.65
CA ALA A 105 4.15 -6.06 9.03
C ALA A 105 5.03 -6.92 9.95
N ALA A 106 5.05 -6.62 11.26
CA ALA A 106 5.78 -7.40 12.24
C ALA A 106 5.29 -8.86 12.32
N ILE A 107 3.96 -9.07 12.32
CA ILE A 107 3.35 -10.41 12.31
C ILE A 107 3.74 -11.18 11.04
N VAL A 108 3.64 -10.56 9.85
CA VAL A 108 4.03 -11.20 8.59
C VAL A 108 5.53 -11.53 8.58
N SER A 109 6.38 -10.65 9.12
CA SER A 109 7.82 -10.85 9.23
C SER A 109 8.21 -11.93 10.23
N SER A 110 7.43 -12.13 11.30
CA SER A 110 7.68 -13.17 12.32
C SER A 110 7.55 -14.60 11.78
N LYS A 111 6.85 -14.78 10.65
CA LYS A 111 6.49 -16.09 10.05
C LYS A 111 5.72 -17.01 11.00
N GLU A 112 5.18 -16.48 12.09
CA GLU A 112 4.32 -17.25 12.97
C GLU A 112 3.02 -17.62 12.25
N PRO A 113 2.45 -18.80 12.54
CA PRO A 113 1.17 -19.18 11.97
C PRO A 113 0.10 -18.21 12.44
N ILE A 114 -0.47 -17.45 11.50
CA ILE A 114 -1.60 -16.56 11.78
C ILE A 114 -2.83 -17.43 12.05
N GLU A 115 -3.48 -17.19 13.20
CA GLU A 115 -4.70 -17.89 13.60
C GLU A 115 -5.74 -17.84 12.46
N PRO A 116 -6.20 -18.99 11.92
CA PRO A 116 -7.10 -19.04 10.78
C PRO A 116 -8.41 -18.25 10.98
N ALA A 117 -8.89 -18.16 12.22
CA ALA A 117 -10.08 -17.39 12.57
C ALA A 117 -9.90 -15.88 12.30
N LEU A 118 -8.71 -15.32 12.52
CA LEU A 118 -8.41 -13.91 12.21
C LEU A 118 -8.46 -13.66 10.70
N ALA A 119 -7.89 -14.57 9.91
CA ALA A 119 -7.92 -14.49 8.46
C ALA A 119 -9.36 -14.55 7.92
N GLU A 120 -10.20 -15.43 8.45
CA GLU A 120 -11.61 -15.52 8.08
C GLU A 120 -12.41 -14.28 8.49
N LEU A 121 -12.12 -13.71 9.67
CA LEU A 121 -12.77 -12.49 10.14
C LEU A 121 -12.44 -11.29 9.24
N LEU A 122 -11.20 -11.17 8.77
CA LEU A 122 -10.79 -10.16 7.79
C LEU A 122 -11.45 -10.37 6.42
N LYS A 123 -11.59 -11.62 5.96
CA LYS A 123 -12.32 -11.93 4.72
C LYS A 123 -13.80 -11.54 4.83
N LEU A 124 -14.45 -11.87 5.94
CA LEU A 124 -15.84 -11.50 6.22
C LEU A 124 -16.02 -9.97 6.28
N TYR A 125 -15.11 -9.27 6.94
CA TYR A 125 -15.10 -7.81 6.98
C TYR A 125 -14.99 -7.21 5.57
N ARG A 126 -14.08 -7.73 4.74
CA ARG A 126 -13.91 -7.27 3.35
C ARG A 126 -15.15 -7.52 2.50
N ALA A 127 -15.72 -8.72 2.56
CA ALA A 127 -16.88 -9.11 1.77
C ALA A 127 -18.15 -8.30 2.14
N HIS A 128 -18.22 -7.80 3.37
CA HIS A 128 -19.41 -7.16 3.92
C HIS A 128 -19.12 -5.80 4.56
N ALA A 129 -18.13 -5.07 4.06
CA ALA A 129 -17.68 -3.80 4.65
C ALA A 129 -18.80 -2.75 4.82
N ARG A 130 -19.84 -2.80 3.98
CA ARG A 130 -21.01 -1.90 4.05
C ARG A 130 -22.08 -2.35 5.05
N ASN A 131 -21.99 -3.57 5.59
CA ASN A 131 -22.95 -4.10 6.56
C ASN A 131 -22.70 -3.50 7.95
N ARG A 132 -23.56 -2.56 8.35
CA ARG A 132 -23.47 -1.85 9.64
C ARG A 132 -23.54 -2.79 10.85
N LYS A 133 -24.37 -3.84 10.81
CA LYS A 133 -24.52 -4.78 11.93
C LYS A 133 -23.26 -5.62 12.12
N LEU A 134 -22.67 -6.08 11.02
CA LEU A 134 -21.39 -6.80 11.07
C LEU A 134 -20.27 -5.92 11.63
N ARG A 135 -20.15 -4.67 11.14
CA ARG A 135 -19.17 -3.73 11.68
C ARG A 135 -19.33 -3.49 13.17
N GLN A 136 -20.57 -3.38 13.64
CA GLN A 136 -20.86 -3.21 15.07
C GLN A 136 -20.52 -4.45 15.88
N ALA A 137 -20.85 -5.65 15.39
CA ALA A 137 -20.49 -6.90 16.04
C ALA A 137 -18.96 -7.07 16.15
N LEU A 138 -18.22 -6.77 15.08
CA LEU A 138 -16.75 -6.81 15.08
C LEU A 138 -16.14 -5.76 16.01
N ALA A 139 -16.68 -4.54 16.03
CA ALA A 139 -16.28 -3.49 16.97
C ALA A 139 -16.52 -3.89 18.44
N GLN A 140 -17.58 -4.65 18.72
CA GLN A 140 -17.87 -5.17 20.06
C GLN A 140 -16.98 -6.35 20.47
N MET A 141 -16.30 -6.99 19.52
CA MET A 141 -15.31 -8.05 19.79
C MET A 141 -13.92 -7.49 20.13
N LEU A 142 -13.58 -6.28 19.70
CA LEU A 142 -12.29 -5.63 19.97
C LEU A 142 -11.91 -5.57 21.46
N PRO A 143 -12.81 -5.20 22.38
CA PRO A 143 -12.51 -5.22 23.83
C PRO A 143 -12.17 -6.61 24.38
N TYR A 144 -12.67 -7.69 23.75
CA TYR A 144 -12.35 -9.05 24.15
C TYR A 144 -10.92 -9.44 23.74
N PHE A 145 -10.42 -8.95 22.60
CA PHE A 145 -9.03 -9.18 22.20
C PHE A 145 -8.06 -8.46 23.15
N GLU A 146 -8.38 -7.24 23.57
CA GLU A 146 -7.60 -6.49 24.57
C GLU A 146 -7.61 -7.15 25.95
N PHE A 147 -8.77 -7.67 26.38
CA PHE A 147 -8.90 -8.40 27.64
C PHE A 147 -8.09 -9.71 27.64
N VAL A 148 -8.14 -10.49 26.56
CA VAL A 148 -7.38 -11.75 26.44
C VAL A 148 -5.88 -11.50 26.32
N ALA A 149 -5.45 -10.50 25.55
CA ALA A 149 -4.04 -10.13 25.43
C ALA A 149 -3.45 -9.58 26.76
N GLY A 150 -4.28 -8.99 27.61
CA GLY A 150 -3.88 -8.51 28.95
C GLY A 150 -3.73 -9.61 30.01
N GLN A 151 -4.16 -10.85 29.75
CA GLN A 151 -4.10 -11.97 30.68
C GLN A 151 -2.82 -12.82 30.54
N GLU A 152 -1.98 -12.56 29.52
CA GLU A 152 -0.70 -13.26 29.29
C GLU A 152 0.52 -12.53 29.88
N ARG A 153 0.38 -11.83 31.01
CA ARG A 153 1.51 -11.24 31.77
C ARG A 153 1.75 -11.92 33.11
#